data_AF-A0A838QZF8-F1
#
_entry.id   AF-A0A838QZF8-F1
#
_cell.length_a   1.000
_cell.length_b   1.000
_cell.length_c   1.000
_cell.angle_alpha   90.00
_cell.angle_beta   90.00
_cell.angle_gamma   90.00
#
_symmetry.space_group_name_H-M   'P 1'
#
loop_
_entity.id
_entity.type
_entity.pdbx_description
1 polymer ?
#
loop_
_entity_poly.entity_id
_entity_poly.type
_entity_poly.pdbx_seq_one_letter_code
_entity_poly.pdbx_strand_id
1 'polypeptide(L)'
;MPHLPISRAGLDLLGRRQFLGHTGVGLGGVALTHLLHAEGLLASGATSIAIKTPIRPQIDPIHPHAPRAPHFTPRAKNVLMIFCSGALSHLDTFDYKPELFKRDGQPMPGADQLVTFQGEN
;
A
#
# COMPACT_ATOMS: atom_id res chain seq x y z
N MET A 1 29.67 19.67 54.80
CA MET A 1 29.73 18.75 53.63
C MET A 1 28.39 18.81 52.93
N PRO A 2 28.27 19.35 51.69
CA PRO A 2 27.00 19.32 50.97
C PRO A 2 26.73 17.86 50.56
N HIS A 3 25.55 17.34 50.91
CA HIS A 3 25.09 16.06 50.35
C HIS A 3 24.70 16.32 48.90
N LEU A 4 25.35 15.64 47.96
CA LEU A 4 24.94 15.69 46.57
C LEU A 4 23.52 15.10 46.48
N PRO A 5 22.52 15.81 45.94
CA PRO A 5 21.19 15.26 45.81
C PRO A 5 21.26 14.06 44.86
N ILE A 6 20.85 12.89 45.35
CA ILE A 6 20.78 11.68 44.55
C ILE A 6 19.81 11.96 43.40
N SER A 7 20.27 11.74 42.17
CA SER A 7 19.42 11.93 40.99
C SER A 7 18.23 10.99 41.04
N ARG A 8 17.14 11.34 40.37
CA ARG A 8 15.94 10.49 40.31
C ARG A 8 16.24 9.08 39.80
N ALA A 9 17.11 8.97 38.78
CA ALA A 9 17.60 7.70 38.28
C ALA A 9 18.42 6.93 39.34
N GLY A 10 19.22 7.63 40.14
CA GLY A 10 19.93 7.03 41.28
C GLY A 10 18.97 6.51 42.35
N LEU A 11 17.88 7.22 42.64
CA LEU A 11 16.85 6.75 43.57
C LEU A 11 16.13 5.50 43.05
N ASP A 12 15.86 5.43 41.74
CA ASP A 12 15.24 4.27 41.11
C ASP A 12 16.15 3.02 41.14
N LEU A 13 17.47 3.21 41.05
CA LEU A 13 18.44 2.10 41.11
C LEU A 13 18.82 1.69 42.54
N LEU A 14 18.77 2.60 43.51
CA LEU A 14 19.05 2.30 44.92
C LEU A 14 17.85 1.62 45.63
N GLY A 15 16.63 1.79 45.11
CA GLY A 15 15.44 1.13 45.63
C GLY A 15 15.42 -0.37 45.28
N ARG A 16 15.63 -1.26 46.26
CA ARG A 16 15.63 -2.73 46.08
C ARG A 16 14.50 -3.25 45.18
N ARG A 17 13.27 -2.78 45.42
CA ARG A 17 12.08 -3.22 44.66
C ARG A 17 12.16 -2.78 43.19
N GLN A 18 12.56 -1.54 42.93
CA GLN A 18 12.71 -1.01 41.57
C GLN A 18 13.89 -1.66 40.86
N PHE A 19 15.04 -1.80 41.53
CA PHE A 19 16.20 -2.49 40.99
C PHE A 19 15.89 -3.94 40.58
N LEU A 20 15.27 -4.73 41.48
CA LEU A 20 14.90 -6.11 41.18
C LEU A 20 13.82 -6.20 40.11
N GLY A 21 12.84 -5.28 40.09
CA GLY A 21 11.81 -5.22 39.06
C GLY A 21 12.39 -4.93 37.67
N HIS A 22 13.23 -3.89 37.55
CA HIS A 22 13.86 -3.53 36.27
C HIS A 22 14.81 -4.62 35.77
N THR A 23 15.63 -5.18 36.66
CA THR A 23 16.56 -6.27 36.30
C THR A 23 15.82 -7.53 35.88
N GLY A 24 14.75 -7.91 36.59
CA GLY A 24 13.94 -9.08 36.26
C GLY A 24 13.25 -8.97 34.91
N VAL A 25 12.66 -7.82 34.60
CA VAL A 25 12.05 -7.57 33.28
C VAL A 25 13.10 -7.56 32.16
N GLY A 26 14.25 -6.93 32.39
CA GLY A 26 15.34 -6.89 31.41
C GLY A 26 15.90 -8.27 31.07
N LEU A 27 16.25 -9.07 32.10
CA LEU A 27 16.73 -10.44 31.91
C LEU A 27 15.66 -11.35 31.32
N GLY A 28 14.40 -11.18 31.73
CA GLY A 28 13.26 -11.90 31.16
C GLY A 28 13.07 -11.61 29.67
N GLY A 29 13.24 -10.35 29.23
CA GLY A 29 13.20 -9.98 27.82
C GLY A 29 14.31 -10.63 26.99
N VAL A 30 15.54 -10.70 27.53
CA VAL A 30 16.66 -11.40 26.90
C VAL A 30 16.38 -12.90 26.79
N ALA A 31 15.91 -13.53 27.87
CA ALA A 31 15.57 -14.95 27.88
C ALA A 31 14.44 -15.28 26.89
N LEU A 32 13.38 -14.46 26.85
CA LEU A 32 12.27 -14.63 25.90
C LEU A 32 12.77 -14.50 24.46
N THR A 33 13.60 -13.50 24.17
CA THR A 33 14.19 -13.31 22.84
C THR A 33 15.02 -14.53 22.44
N HIS A 34 15.79 -15.11 23.36
CA HIS A 34 16.54 -16.34 23.11
C HIS A 34 15.62 -17.55 22.82
N LEU A 35 14.54 -17.74 23.59
CA LEU A 35 13.57 -18.80 23.35
C LEU A 35 12.87 -18.64 21.99
N LEU A 36 12.41 -17.43 21.67
CA LEU A 36 11.84 -17.11 20.37
C LEU A 36 12.85 -17.33 19.24
N HIS A 37 14.16 -17.12 19.48
CA HIS A 37 15.18 -17.40 18.47
C HIS A 37 15.35 -18.90 18.26
N ALA A 38 15.44 -19.67 19.35
CA ALA A 38 15.60 -21.11 19.34
C ALA A 38 14.41 -21.81 18.65
N GLU A 39 13.20 -21.29 18.82
CA GLU A 39 11.99 -21.78 18.15
C GLU A 39 11.80 -21.18 16.74
N GLY A 40 12.74 -20.36 16.25
CA GLY A 40 12.64 -19.73 14.93
C GLY A 40 11.48 -18.73 14.81
N LEU A 41 10.96 -18.21 15.92
CA LEU A 41 9.86 -17.25 16.02
C LEU A 41 10.33 -15.79 15.91
N LEU A 42 11.60 -15.50 16.19
CA LEU A 42 12.16 -14.15 16.01
C LEU A 42 12.18 -13.77 14.52
N ALA A 43 11.40 -12.74 14.17
CA ALA A 43 11.28 -12.26 12.79
C ALA A 43 10.92 -13.36 11.77
N SER A 44 10.34 -14.48 12.24
CA SER A 44 9.74 -15.47 11.36
C SER A 44 8.66 -14.77 10.56
N GLY A 45 8.86 -14.69 9.26
CA GLY A 45 7.81 -14.33 8.33
C GLY A 45 6.75 -15.42 8.36
N ALA A 46 5.88 -15.40 9.37
CA ALA A 46 4.68 -16.22 9.47
C ALA A 46 4.86 -17.71 9.13
N THR A 47 5.97 -18.36 9.52
CA THR A 47 6.22 -19.77 9.15
C THR A 47 6.13 -20.74 10.33
N SER A 48 5.67 -20.31 11.51
CA SER A 48 5.82 -21.09 12.74
C SER A 48 4.57 -21.24 13.60
N ILE A 49 3.39 -21.00 13.03
CA ILE A 49 2.11 -21.53 13.52
C ILE A 49 1.35 -21.91 12.25
N ALA A 50 0.52 -22.96 12.28
CA ALA A 50 -0.33 -23.43 11.17
C ALA A 50 -1.40 -22.41 10.72
N ILE A 51 -0.95 -21.20 10.39
CA ILE A 51 -1.71 -20.06 9.90
C ILE A 51 -1.08 -19.76 8.56
N LYS A 52 -1.83 -20.06 7.50
CA LYS A 52 -1.61 -19.68 6.11
C LYS A 52 -0.76 -18.40 6.02
N THR A 53 0.49 -18.52 5.58
CA THR A 53 1.41 -17.38 5.40
C THR A 53 0.66 -16.28 4.63
N PRO A 54 0.57 -15.05 5.15
CA PRO A 54 -0.04 -13.95 4.42
C PRO A 54 0.78 -13.74 3.14
N ILE A 55 0.09 -13.62 2.02
CA ILE A 55 0.74 -13.42 0.72
C ILE A 55 1.42 -12.06 0.74
N ARG A 56 2.74 -12.06 0.87
CA ARG A 56 3.56 -10.85 0.78
C ARG A 56 4.14 -10.75 -0.64
N PRO A 57 3.83 -9.69 -1.40
CA PRO A 57 4.49 -9.47 -2.68
C PRO A 57 6.00 -9.37 -2.44
N GLN A 58 6.78 -10.21 -3.13
CA GLN A 58 8.23 -10.03 -3.20
C GLN A 58 8.48 -8.80 -4.10
N ILE A 59 9.13 -7.77 -3.55
CA ILE A 59 9.44 -6.52 -4.25
C ILE A 59 10.94 -6.50 -4.46
N ASP A 60 11.39 -6.54 -5.72
CA ASP A 60 12.78 -6.23 -6.07
C ASP A 60 12.95 -4.70 -6.03
N PRO A 61 13.80 -4.14 -5.12
CA PRO A 61 14.05 -2.70 -5.07
C PRO A 61 14.70 -2.14 -6.33
N ILE A 62 15.42 -2.96 -7.10
CA ILE A 62 16.08 -2.54 -8.34
C ILE A 62 15.03 -2.40 -9.47
N HIS A 63 13.98 -3.22 -9.43
CA HIS A 63 12.90 -3.22 -10.42
C HIS A 63 11.51 -3.17 -9.75
N PRO A 64 11.13 -2.04 -9.12
CA PRO A 64 9.90 -1.97 -8.32
C PRO A 64 8.62 -2.23 -9.13
N HIS A 65 8.68 -2.01 -10.45
CA HIS A 65 7.57 -2.18 -11.40
C HIS A 65 7.64 -3.47 -12.23
N ALA A 66 8.58 -4.38 -11.95
CA ALA A 66 8.65 -5.65 -12.66
C ALA A 66 7.35 -6.47 -12.47
N PRO A 67 6.92 -7.26 -13.48
CA PRO A 67 5.81 -8.19 -13.36
C PRO A 67 6.01 -9.14 -12.17
N ARG A 68 4.93 -9.41 -11.44
CA ARG A 68 4.97 -10.27 -10.24
C ARG A 68 4.10 -11.50 -10.47
N ALA A 69 4.41 -12.57 -9.74
CA ALA A 69 3.57 -13.76 -9.73
C ALA A 69 2.18 -13.40 -9.19
N PRO A 70 1.09 -13.71 -9.94
CA PRO A 70 -0.26 -13.45 -9.49
C PRO A 70 -0.67 -14.42 -8.38
N HIS A 71 -1.66 -14.04 -7.57
CA HIS A 71 -2.20 -14.94 -6.53
C HIS A 71 -2.97 -16.14 -7.11
N PHE A 72 -3.46 -15.99 -8.35
CA PHE A 72 -4.24 -17.00 -9.06
C PHE A 72 -3.76 -17.13 -10.50
N THR A 73 -4.05 -18.26 -11.12
CA THR A 73 -3.81 -18.46 -12.55
C THR A 73 -4.59 -17.40 -13.36
N PRO A 74 -3.91 -16.59 -14.18
CA PRO A 74 -4.59 -15.54 -14.94
C PRO A 74 -5.53 -16.16 -15.98
N ARG A 75 -6.76 -15.65 -16.05
CA ARG A 75 -7.76 -16.10 -17.03
C ARG A 75 -7.55 -15.51 -18.42
N ALA A 76 -6.86 -14.37 -18.50
CA ALA A 76 -6.55 -13.66 -19.74
C ALA A 76 -5.03 -13.46 -19.86
N LYS A 77 -4.52 -13.50 -21.10
CA LYS A 77 -3.08 -13.30 -21.38
C LYS A 77 -2.74 -11.83 -21.59
N ASN A 78 -3.64 -11.07 -22.20
CA ASN A 78 -3.44 -9.66 -22.57
C ASN A 78 -4.64 -8.82 -22.09
N VAL A 79 -4.39 -7.55 -21.75
CA VAL A 79 -5.41 -6.56 -21.38
C VAL A 79 -5.26 -5.36 -22.30
N LEU A 80 -6.36 -4.93 -22.93
CA LEU A 80 -6.43 -3.67 -23.67
C LEU A 80 -7.13 -2.63 -22.80
N MET A 81 -6.40 -1.57 -22.43
CA MET A 81 -6.97 -0.42 -21.72
C MET A 81 -7.28 0.67 -22.76
N ILE A 82 -8.56 0.95 -22.97
CA ILE A 82 -9.01 2.05 -23.81
C ILE A 82 -9.33 3.23 -22.88
N PHE A 83 -8.54 4.29 -22.97
CA PHE A 83 -8.78 5.52 -22.22
C PHE A 83 -9.58 6.50 -23.07
N CYS A 84 -10.82 6.77 -22.67
CA CYS A 84 -11.69 7.76 -23.30
C CYS A 84 -11.75 9.01 -22.42
N SER A 85 -11.13 10.10 -22.88
CA SER A 85 -11.20 11.40 -22.20
C SER A 85 -12.66 11.87 -22.12
N GLY A 86 -13.14 12.21 -20.93
CA GLY A 86 -14.52 12.69 -20.71
C GLY A 86 -15.51 11.58 -20.32
N ALA A 87 -15.68 10.55 -21.15
CA ALA A 87 -16.38 9.28 -20.86
C ALA A 87 -16.53 8.47 -22.16
N LEU A 88 -16.93 7.21 -22.04
CA LEU A 88 -17.59 6.49 -23.13
C LEU A 88 -19.08 6.88 -23.14
N SER A 89 -19.50 7.66 -24.14
CA SER A 89 -20.90 8.04 -24.30
C SER A 89 -21.72 6.81 -24.69
N HIS A 90 -22.66 6.40 -23.82
CA HIS A 90 -23.57 5.29 -24.14
C HIS A 90 -24.42 5.59 -25.39
N LEU A 91 -24.70 6.88 -25.66
CA LEU A 91 -25.43 7.32 -26.83
C LEU A 91 -24.61 7.16 -28.11
N ASP A 92 -23.29 7.32 -28.05
CA ASP A 92 -22.43 7.34 -29.25
C ASP A 92 -21.69 6.04 -29.52
N THR A 93 -21.53 5.18 -28.52
CA THR A 93 -20.68 3.98 -28.65
C THR A 93 -21.35 2.87 -29.45
N PHE A 94 -22.66 2.68 -29.29
CA PHE A 94 -23.37 1.52 -29.83
C PHE A 94 -24.48 1.87 -30.82
N ASP A 95 -24.71 3.16 -31.07
CA ASP A 95 -25.73 3.60 -32.02
C ASP A 95 -25.09 3.87 -33.39
N TYR A 96 -25.58 3.17 -34.41
CA TYR A 96 -25.14 3.40 -35.78
C TYR A 96 -25.79 4.67 -36.33
N LYS A 97 -25.00 5.73 -36.48
CA LYS A 97 -25.46 7.05 -36.97
C LYS A 97 -25.05 7.27 -38.43
N PRO A 98 -25.79 6.75 -39.43
CA PRO A 98 -25.43 6.83 -40.86
C PRO A 98 -25.25 8.26 -41.37
N GLU A 99 -26.03 9.21 -40.85
CA GLU A 99 -25.92 10.62 -41.24
C GLU A 99 -24.62 11.27 -40.79
N LEU A 100 -24.02 10.80 -39.67
CA LEU A 100 -22.74 11.32 -39.20
C LEU A 100 -21.60 10.89 -40.14
N PHE A 101 -21.64 9.65 -40.64
CA PHE A 101 -20.70 9.18 -41.66
C PHE A 101 -20.82 9.93 -42.98
N LYS A 102 -22.05 10.21 -43.43
CA LYS A 102 -22.28 10.97 -44.68
C LYS A 102 -21.77 12.41 -44.61
N ARG A 103 -21.77 12.98 -43.41
CA ARG A 103 -21.40 14.38 -43.16
C ARG A 103 -20.01 14.53 -42.52
N ASP A 104 -19.21 13.46 -42.54
CA ASP A 104 -17.86 13.49 -42.01
C ASP A 104 -17.03 14.58 -42.73
N GLY A 105 -16.26 15.34 -41.96
CA GLY A 105 -15.48 16.49 -42.43
C GLY A 105 -16.27 17.75 -42.79
N GLN A 106 -17.62 17.77 -42.67
CA GLN A 106 -18.40 18.99 -42.87
C GLN A 106 -18.48 19.81 -41.57
N PRO A 107 -18.38 21.16 -41.63
CA PRO A 107 -18.58 22.00 -40.46
C PRO A 107 -20.00 21.83 -39.91
N MET A 108 -20.13 21.84 -38.59
CA MET A 108 -21.44 21.72 -37.95
C MET A 108 -22.31 22.94 -38.33
N PRO A 109 -23.53 22.74 -38.87
CA PRO A 109 -24.41 23.86 -39.21
C PRO A 109 -24.71 24.71 -37.98
N GLY A 110 -24.40 26.01 -38.03
CA GLY A 110 -24.64 26.96 -36.94
C GLY A 110 -23.61 26.95 -35.81
N ALA A 111 -22.44 26.35 -36.01
CA ALA A 111 -21.35 26.35 -35.03
C ALA A 111 -20.90 27.76 -34.60
N ASP A 112 -20.89 28.70 -35.55
CA ASP A 112 -20.39 30.08 -35.37
C ASP A 112 -21.21 30.90 -34.34
N GLN A 113 -22.40 30.43 -33.96
CA GLN A 113 -23.28 31.10 -33.00
C GLN A 113 -23.43 30.29 -31.69
N LEU A 114 -22.69 29.19 -31.55
CA LEU A 114 -22.85 28.26 -30.45
C LEU A 114 -21.87 28.60 -29.31
N VAL A 115 -22.38 29.05 -28.17
CA VAL A 115 -21.59 29.20 -26.94
C VAL A 115 -21.69 27.88 -26.16
N THR A 116 -20.57 27.16 -26.06
CA THR A 116 -20.50 25.92 -25.28
C THR A 116 -20.11 26.22 -23.82
N PHE A 117 -20.12 25.19 -22.98
CA PHE A 117 -19.58 25.30 -21.61
C PHE A 117 -18.07 25.60 -21.56
N GLN A 118 -17.35 25.45 -22.68
CA GLN A 118 -15.91 25.74 -22.81
C GLN A 118 -15.64 27.14 -23.39
N GLY A 119 -16.68 27.88 -23.78
CA GLY A 119 -16.56 29.19 -24.44
C GLY A 119 -17.08 29.17 -25.88
N GLU A 120 -16.76 30.25 -26.60
CA GLU A 120 -17.06 30.40 -28.03
C GLU A 120 -16.17 29.46 -28.86
N ASN A 121 -16.77 28.79 -29.86
CA ASN A 121 -16.13 27.79 -30.73
C ASN A 121 -15.24 28.41 -31.82
#